data_AF-A0A7V6M289-F1
#
_entry.id   AF-A0A7V6M289-F1
#
_cell.length_a   1.000
_cell.length_b   1.000
_cell.length_c   1.000
_cell.angle_alpha   90.00
_cell.angle_beta   90.00
_cell.angle_gamma   90.00
#
_symmetry.space_group_name_H-M   'P 1'
#
loop_
_entity.id
_entity.type
_entity.pdbx_description
1 polymer ?
#
loop_
_entity_poly.entity_id
_entity_poly.type
_entity_poly.pdbx_seq_one_letter_code
_entity_poly.pdbx_strand_id
1 'polypeptide(L)'
;EKNAEILEQLEAFYKEGSSQQKVYNDALEIVRWYNDNHSLFNGLESIEPVINEMSLILNMAVPFAKMTQLSSLVFQANQIKEQILEEKYNNAIRSINNDKEEIKKELNAALESSISDKKKYKIQDKFDEIERVYTAWNNSMSKKTPNLDAYVLSSQNTVKDFKKYIQNILSEVELPTETGDTVPPVIQDVKRKTVKVINCIPTAKKTIKSKEEIASILYYIKAELEKAFDYNDEINLE
;
A
#
# COMPACT_ATOMS: atom_id res chain seq x y z
N GLU A 1 59.93 -1.37 -13.80
CA GLU A 1 59.16 -1.56 -12.56
C GLU A 1 57.67 -1.30 -12.76
N LYS A 2 57.21 -0.07 -13.08
CA LYS A 2 55.77 0.22 -13.31
C LYS A 2 55.02 -0.75 -14.25
N ASN A 3 55.64 -1.15 -15.37
CA ASN A 3 55.00 -2.07 -16.31
C ASN A 3 54.91 -3.52 -15.76
N ALA A 4 55.81 -3.89 -14.84
CA ALA A 4 55.79 -5.22 -14.21
C ALA A 4 54.68 -5.32 -13.16
N GLU A 5 54.47 -4.28 -12.36
CA GLU A 5 53.33 -4.21 -11.42
C GLU A 5 51.97 -4.25 -12.14
N ILE A 6 51.85 -3.57 -13.28
CA ILE A 6 50.63 -3.60 -14.10
C ILE A 6 50.39 -5.00 -14.69
N LEU A 7 51.44 -5.68 -15.16
CA LEU A 7 51.36 -7.04 -15.68
C LEU A 7 50.95 -8.05 -14.59
N GLU A 8 51.49 -7.92 -13.38
CA GLU A 8 51.11 -8.76 -12.24
C GLU A 8 49.65 -8.55 -11.83
N GLN A 9 49.16 -7.31 -11.85
CA GLN A 9 47.75 -7.00 -11.61
C GLN A 9 46.83 -7.55 -12.69
N LEU A 10 47.24 -7.46 -13.97
CA LEU A 10 46.50 -8.05 -15.09
C LEU A 10 46.42 -9.58 -14.98
N GLU A 11 47.52 -10.23 -14.62
CA GLU A 11 47.57 -11.69 -14.44
C GLU A 11 46.68 -12.15 -13.29
N ALA A 12 46.71 -11.44 -12.15
CA ALA A 12 45.83 -11.70 -11.02
C ALA A 12 44.33 -11.49 -11.36
N PHE A 13 44.02 -10.52 -12.21
CA PHE A 13 42.66 -10.26 -12.66
C PHE A 13 42.17 -11.34 -13.63
N TYR A 14 42.93 -11.67 -14.67
CA TYR A 14 42.49 -12.60 -15.73
C TYR A 14 42.61 -14.08 -15.38
N LYS A 15 43.18 -14.40 -14.21
CA LYS A 15 43.18 -15.77 -13.70
C LYS A 15 41.76 -16.31 -13.56
N GLU A 16 41.53 -17.52 -14.07
CA GLU A 16 40.24 -18.18 -13.96
C GLU A 16 39.80 -18.31 -12.50
N GLY A 17 38.57 -17.91 -12.20
CA GLY A 17 38.05 -17.86 -10.83
C GLY A 17 38.59 -16.71 -9.97
N SER A 18 39.19 -15.67 -10.57
CA SER A 18 39.71 -14.52 -9.84
C SER A 18 38.61 -13.81 -9.05
N SER A 19 38.87 -13.60 -7.76
CA SER A 19 38.03 -12.78 -6.89
C SER A 19 37.91 -11.34 -7.40
N GLN A 20 38.94 -10.84 -8.10
CA GLN A 20 38.93 -9.50 -8.67
C GLN A 20 37.95 -9.40 -9.85
N GLN A 21 37.93 -10.41 -10.73
CA GLN A 21 36.92 -10.48 -11.80
C GLN A 21 35.50 -10.55 -11.24
N LYS A 22 35.30 -11.35 -10.19
CA LYS A 22 34.00 -11.43 -9.52
C LYS A 22 33.56 -10.06 -9.00
N VAL A 23 34.41 -9.38 -8.23
CA VAL A 23 34.13 -8.03 -7.71
C VAL A 23 33.82 -7.03 -8.83
N TYR A 24 34.57 -7.08 -9.93
CA TYR A 24 34.34 -6.21 -11.08
C TYR A 24 32.98 -6.46 -11.74
N ASN A 25 32.61 -7.73 -11.93
CA ASN A 25 31.32 -8.12 -12.50
C ASN A 25 30.15 -7.78 -11.55
N ASP A 26 30.29 -8.03 -10.25
CA ASP A 26 29.31 -7.65 -9.24
C ASP A 26 29.09 -6.13 -9.26
N ALA A 27 30.16 -5.35 -9.40
CA ALA A 27 30.07 -3.90 -9.53
C ALA A 27 29.30 -3.45 -10.78
N LEU A 28 29.57 -4.08 -11.94
CA LEU A 28 28.84 -3.82 -13.18
C LEU A 28 27.35 -4.14 -13.04
N GLU A 29 27.00 -5.25 -12.39
CA GLU A 29 25.61 -5.64 -12.17
C GLU A 29 24.87 -4.63 -11.29
N ILE A 30 25.51 -4.17 -10.20
CA ILE A 30 24.93 -3.18 -9.29
C ILE A 30 24.70 -1.83 -10.00
N VAL A 31 25.67 -1.35 -10.79
CA VAL A 31 25.54 -0.10 -11.56
C VAL A 31 24.43 -0.22 -12.61
N ARG A 32 24.37 -1.34 -13.33
CA ARG A 32 23.28 -1.61 -14.29
C ARG A 32 21.92 -1.63 -13.59
N TRP A 33 21.80 -2.35 -12.48
CA TRP A 33 20.59 -2.38 -11.69
C TRP A 33 20.17 -0.97 -11.26
N TYR A 34 21.08 -0.13 -10.79
CA TYR A 34 20.74 1.25 -10.45
C TYR A 34 20.23 2.02 -11.68
N ASN A 35 20.95 1.98 -12.81
CA ASN A 35 20.55 2.70 -14.02
C ASN A 35 19.19 2.25 -14.57
N ASP A 36 18.91 0.95 -14.55
CA ASP A 36 17.63 0.39 -15.01
C ASP A 36 16.44 0.84 -14.14
N ASN A 37 16.71 1.25 -12.90
CA ASN A 37 15.68 1.49 -11.88
C ASN A 37 15.60 2.95 -11.39
N HIS A 38 16.66 3.76 -11.54
CA HIS A 38 16.76 5.13 -11.01
C HIS A 38 15.67 6.08 -11.51
N SER A 39 15.20 5.89 -12.76
CA SER A 39 14.16 6.71 -13.36
C SER A 39 12.74 6.22 -13.03
N LEU A 40 12.61 4.99 -12.52
CA LEU A 40 11.33 4.34 -12.25
C LEU A 40 11.01 4.26 -10.76
N PHE A 41 12.03 4.26 -9.91
CA PHE A 41 11.87 4.17 -8.46
C PHE A 41 12.35 5.44 -7.77
N ASN A 42 11.45 6.04 -7.00
CA ASN A 42 11.82 6.98 -5.94
C ASN A 42 12.49 6.18 -4.79
N GLY A 43 13.46 6.78 -4.09
CA GLY A 43 14.13 6.12 -2.96
C GLY A 43 15.48 5.47 -3.26
N LEU A 44 16.08 5.75 -4.43
CA LEU A 44 17.43 5.29 -4.80
C LEU A 44 18.53 6.35 -4.54
N GLU A 45 18.19 7.48 -3.92
CA GLU A 45 19.11 8.59 -3.67
C GLU A 45 20.23 8.18 -2.69
N SER A 46 19.96 7.23 -1.79
CA SER A 46 20.92 6.78 -0.78
C SER A 46 22.07 5.94 -1.35
N ILE A 47 21.85 5.23 -2.47
CA ILE A 47 22.89 4.40 -3.11
C ILE A 47 23.69 5.18 -4.16
N GLU A 48 23.13 6.28 -4.70
CA GLU A 48 23.71 7.08 -5.79
C GLU A 48 25.18 7.48 -5.59
N PRO A 49 25.63 7.97 -4.40
CA PRO A 49 27.03 8.31 -4.20
C PRO A 49 27.98 7.12 -4.39
N VAL A 50 27.57 5.94 -3.92
CA VAL A 50 28.34 4.69 -4.05
C VAL A 50 28.38 4.23 -5.50
N ILE A 51 27.26 4.35 -6.23
CA ILE A 51 27.18 4.04 -7.66
C ILE A 51 28.11 4.95 -8.48
N ASN A 52 28.17 6.24 -8.13
CA ASN A 52 29.05 7.19 -8.79
C ASN A 52 30.53 6.82 -8.59
N GLU A 53 30.93 6.49 -7.36
CA GLU A 53 32.30 6.04 -7.07
C GLU A 53 32.66 4.72 -7.78
N MET A 54 31.74 3.76 -7.82
CA MET A 54 31.92 2.51 -8.56
C MET A 54 32.09 2.78 -10.05
N SER A 55 31.24 3.63 -10.62
CA SER A 55 31.28 4.00 -12.04
C SER A 55 32.58 4.72 -12.42
N LEU A 56 33.12 5.55 -11.53
CA LEU A 56 34.44 6.17 -11.74
C LEU A 56 35.55 5.13 -11.85
N ILE A 57 35.57 4.13 -10.96
CA ILE A 57 36.58 3.06 -10.98
C ILE A 57 36.41 2.20 -12.24
N LEU A 58 35.18 1.80 -12.57
CA LEU A 58 34.88 0.95 -13.74
C LEU A 58 35.29 1.59 -15.08
N ASN A 59 35.30 2.93 -15.15
CA ASN A 59 35.68 3.68 -16.36
C ASN A 59 37.17 4.09 -16.40
N MET A 60 37.99 3.67 -15.42
CA MET A 60 39.43 3.91 -15.45
C MET A 60 40.11 3.11 -16.55
N ALA A 61 41.19 3.65 -17.14
CA ALA A 61 42.02 2.91 -18.09
C ALA A 61 42.71 1.69 -17.45
N VAL A 62 42.99 1.76 -16.14
CA VAL A 62 43.55 0.65 -15.35
C VAL A 62 42.75 0.52 -14.05
N PRO A 63 41.55 -0.10 -14.08
CA PRO A 63 40.68 -0.21 -12.91
C PRO A 63 41.23 -1.17 -11.85
N PHE A 64 42.15 -2.06 -12.26
CA PHE A 64 42.72 -3.15 -11.44
C PHE A 64 43.51 -2.63 -10.22
N ALA A 65 44.09 -1.44 -10.31
CA ALA A 65 44.79 -0.79 -9.20
C ALA A 65 43.85 -0.42 -8.04
N LYS A 66 42.53 -0.44 -8.27
CA LYS A 66 41.49 -0.04 -7.30
C LYS A 66 40.57 -1.18 -6.89
N MET A 67 40.92 -2.45 -7.18
CA MET A 67 40.03 -3.59 -6.88
C MET A 67 39.67 -3.73 -5.40
N THR A 68 40.57 -3.41 -4.48
CA THR A 68 40.26 -3.41 -3.03
C THR A 68 39.19 -2.36 -2.69
N GLN A 69 39.31 -1.15 -3.24
CA GLN A 69 38.31 -0.09 -3.07
C GLN A 69 36.98 -0.50 -3.71
N LEU A 70 37.02 -1.06 -4.92
CA LEU A 70 35.82 -1.55 -5.61
C LEU A 70 35.12 -2.65 -4.81
N SER A 71 35.86 -3.55 -4.16
CA SER A 71 35.30 -4.59 -3.29
C SER A 71 34.56 -3.99 -2.09
N SER A 72 35.11 -2.96 -1.46
CA SER A 72 34.42 -2.25 -0.36
C SER A 72 33.14 -1.56 -0.83
N LEU A 73 33.18 -0.92 -2.00
CA LEU A 73 32.02 -0.27 -2.59
C LEU A 73 30.92 -1.27 -2.98
N VAL A 74 31.28 -2.42 -3.57
CA VAL A 74 30.33 -3.51 -3.87
C VAL A 74 29.65 -4.01 -2.61
N PHE A 75 30.40 -4.18 -1.51
CA PHE A 75 29.82 -4.59 -0.23
C PHE A 75 28.83 -3.53 0.30
N GLN A 76 29.24 -2.26 0.33
CA GLN A 76 28.39 -1.17 0.79
C GLN A 76 27.13 -1.01 -0.08
N ALA A 77 27.27 -1.06 -1.40
CA ALA A 77 26.16 -0.94 -2.32
C ALA A 77 25.15 -2.09 -2.15
N ASN A 78 25.61 -3.32 -1.93
CA ASN A 78 24.73 -4.45 -1.64
C ASN A 78 23.97 -4.27 -0.32
N GLN A 79 24.62 -3.76 0.72
CA GLN A 79 23.95 -3.46 1.99
C GLN A 79 22.85 -2.40 1.82
N ILE A 80 23.15 -1.30 1.13
CA ILE A 80 22.18 -0.23 0.87
C ILE A 80 21.04 -0.76 -0.02
N LYS A 81 21.35 -1.51 -1.07
CA LYS A 81 20.36 -2.13 -1.96
C LYS A 81 19.40 -3.05 -1.19
N GLU A 82 19.92 -3.90 -0.30
CA GLU A 82 19.08 -4.79 0.52
C GLU A 82 18.17 -3.98 1.45
N GLN A 83 18.68 -2.91 2.07
CA GLN A 83 17.87 -2.02 2.91
C GLN A 83 16.73 -1.35 2.13
N ILE A 84 17.03 -0.82 0.93
CA ILE A 84 16.02 -0.20 0.05
C ILE A 84 14.92 -1.22 -0.31
N LEU A 85 15.31 -2.43 -0.71
CA LEU A 85 14.35 -3.48 -1.08
C LEU A 85 13.51 -3.93 0.13
N GLU A 86 14.11 -4.01 1.30
CA GLU A 86 13.42 -4.33 2.56
C GLU A 86 12.43 -3.25 2.97
N GLU A 87 12.82 -1.98 2.94
CA GLU A 87 11.92 -0.86 3.24
C GLU A 87 10.75 -0.80 2.26
N LYS A 88 11.03 -0.95 0.95
CA LYS A 88 9.98 -0.97 -0.07
C LYS A 88 8.99 -2.11 0.16
N TYR A 89 9.49 -3.30 0.44
CA TYR A 89 8.65 -4.46 0.77
C TYR A 89 7.80 -4.22 2.02
N ASN A 90 8.42 -3.75 3.11
CA ASN A 90 7.72 -3.51 4.37
C ASN A 90 6.64 -2.43 4.22
N ASN A 91 6.93 -1.36 3.46
CA ASN A 91 5.96 -0.31 3.17
C ASN A 91 4.77 -0.83 2.35
N ALA A 92 5.04 -1.65 1.33
CA ALA A 92 3.98 -2.27 0.52
C ALA A 92 3.08 -3.19 1.35
N ILE A 93 3.67 -4.10 2.13
CA ILE A 93 2.93 -5.01 3.02
C ILE A 93 2.12 -4.23 4.05
N ARG A 94 2.71 -3.19 4.66
CA ARG A 94 2.00 -2.33 5.61
C ARG A 94 0.80 -1.63 4.96
N SER A 95 0.95 -1.10 3.76
CA SER A 95 -0.17 -0.46 3.04
C SER A 95 -1.28 -1.47 2.75
N ILE A 96 -0.94 -2.63 2.19
CA ILE A 96 -1.90 -3.68 1.85
C ILE A 96 -2.64 -4.18 3.10
N ASN A 97 -1.94 -4.36 4.23
CA ASN A 97 -2.56 -4.77 5.48
C ASN A 97 -3.51 -3.70 6.04
N ASN A 98 -3.15 -2.42 5.95
CA ASN A 98 -4.04 -1.32 6.35
C ASN A 98 -5.32 -1.30 5.50
N ASP A 99 -5.18 -1.48 4.18
CA ASP A 99 -6.32 -1.56 3.25
C ASP A 99 -7.22 -2.76 3.58
N LYS A 100 -6.64 -3.93 3.89
CA LYS A 100 -7.40 -5.11 4.34
C LYS A 100 -8.20 -4.82 5.61
N GLU A 101 -7.58 -4.17 6.59
CA GLU A 101 -8.26 -3.79 7.84
C GLU A 101 -9.37 -2.75 7.59
N GLU A 102 -9.19 -1.85 6.63
CA GLU A 102 -10.25 -0.93 6.21
C GLU A 102 -11.44 -1.67 5.58
N ILE A 103 -11.18 -2.61 4.66
CA ILE A 103 -12.21 -3.46 4.05
C ILE A 103 -12.97 -4.25 5.13
N LYS A 104 -12.25 -4.79 6.13
CA LYS A 104 -12.86 -5.51 7.25
C LYS A 104 -13.74 -4.61 8.13
N LYS A 105 -13.35 -3.36 8.35
CA LYS A 105 -14.18 -2.39 9.07
C LYS A 105 -15.48 -2.10 8.33
N GLU A 106 -15.42 -1.91 7.01
CA GLU A 106 -16.61 -1.68 6.17
C GLU A 106 -17.53 -2.92 6.17
N LEU A 107 -16.97 -4.13 6.12
CA LEU A 107 -17.73 -5.38 6.27
C LEU A 107 -18.48 -5.40 7.61
N ASN A 108 -17.76 -5.19 8.73
CA ASN A 108 -18.37 -5.25 10.06
C ASN A 108 -19.50 -4.23 10.20
N ALA A 109 -19.29 -3.00 9.73
CA ALA A 109 -20.32 -1.96 9.73
C ALA A 109 -21.56 -2.37 8.93
N ALA A 110 -21.36 -3.01 7.76
CA ALA A 110 -22.47 -3.51 6.96
C ALA A 110 -23.21 -4.69 7.64
N LEU A 111 -22.49 -5.60 8.30
CA LEU A 111 -23.09 -6.74 9.01
C LEU A 111 -23.84 -6.32 10.28
N GLU A 112 -23.39 -5.27 10.96
CA GLU A 112 -24.06 -4.67 12.12
C GLU A 112 -25.27 -3.82 11.73
N SER A 113 -25.37 -3.41 10.46
CA SER A 113 -26.50 -2.63 9.96
C SER A 113 -27.80 -3.45 9.87
N SER A 114 -28.94 -2.76 9.94
CA SER A 114 -30.29 -3.34 9.86
C SER A 114 -30.71 -3.67 8.42
N ILE A 115 -29.85 -4.35 7.66
CA ILE A 115 -30.15 -4.85 6.30
C ILE A 115 -30.54 -6.32 6.32
N SER A 116 -31.16 -6.79 5.23
CA SER A 116 -31.57 -8.19 5.08
C SER A 116 -30.38 -9.16 5.11
N ASP A 117 -30.63 -10.38 5.58
CA ASP A 117 -29.61 -11.45 5.59
C ASP A 117 -29.10 -11.78 4.18
N LYS A 118 -29.95 -11.63 3.15
CA LYS A 118 -29.56 -11.80 1.75
C LYS A 118 -28.50 -10.76 1.34
N LYS A 119 -28.67 -9.50 1.73
CA LYS A 119 -27.67 -8.45 1.49
C LYS A 119 -26.39 -8.69 2.28
N LYS A 120 -26.50 -9.07 3.55
CA LYS A 120 -25.33 -9.44 4.39
C LYS A 120 -24.52 -10.57 3.75
N TYR A 121 -25.20 -11.61 3.26
CA TYR A 121 -24.56 -12.72 2.57
C TYR A 121 -23.81 -12.27 1.30
N LYS A 122 -24.43 -11.43 0.45
CA LYS A 122 -23.76 -10.89 -0.75
C LYS A 122 -22.50 -10.06 -0.42
N ILE A 123 -22.53 -9.32 0.68
CA ILE A 123 -21.38 -8.51 1.13
C ILE A 123 -20.28 -9.42 1.69
N GLN A 124 -20.64 -10.41 2.50
CA GLN A 124 -19.71 -11.40 3.05
C GLN A 124 -19.03 -12.22 1.95
N ASP A 125 -19.79 -12.74 0.97
CA ASP A 125 -19.23 -13.53 -0.13
C ASP A 125 -18.20 -12.73 -0.94
N LYS A 126 -18.48 -11.44 -1.18
CA LYS A 126 -17.52 -10.55 -1.84
C LYS A 126 -16.27 -10.31 -0.99
N PHE A 127 -16.43 -10.17 0.32
CA PHE A 127 -15.31 -10.06 1.23
C PHE A 127 -14.43 -11.32 1.23
N ASP A 128 -15.04 -12.51 1.26
CA ASP A 128 -14.32 -13.78 1.24
C ASP A 128 -13.51 -13.95 -0.05
N GLU A 129 -14.04 -13.48 -1.19
CA GLU A 129 -13.28 -13.39 -2.44
C GLU A 129 -12.04 -12.50 -2.31
N ILE A 130 -12.21 -11.29 -1.77
CA ILE A 130 -11.12 -10.35 -1.53
C ILE A 130 -10.09 -10.96 -0.57
N GLU A 131 -10.52 -11.61 0.51
CA GLU A 131 -9.63 -12.23 1.48
C GLU A 131 -8.78 -13.34 0.86
N ARG A 132 -9.34 -14.13 -0.05
CA ARG A 132 -8.58 -15.11 -0.83
C ARG A 132 -7.49 -14.46 -1.67
N VAL A 133 -7.80 -13.34 -2.34
CA VAL A 133 -6.81 -12.58 -3.15
C VAL A 133 -5.68 -12.05 -2.27
N TYR A 134 -6.00 -11.41 -1.15
CA TYR A 134 -5.00 -10.87 -0.23
C TYR A 134 -4.13 -11.97 0.39
N THR A 135 -4.72 -13.12 0.72
CA THR A 135 -3.97 -14.29 1.21
C THR A 135 -3.01 -14.82 0.16
N ALA A 136 -3.45 -14.91 -1.10
CA ALA A 136 -2.59 -15.32 -2.21
C ALA A 136 -1.44 -14.32 -2.45
N TRP A 137 -1.70 -13.03 -2.38
CA TRP A 137 -0.66 -11.99 -2.46
C TRP A 137 0.34 -12.14 -1.31
N ASN A 138 -0.13 -12.26 -0.07
CA ASN A 138 0.76 -12.37 1.09
C ASN A 138 1.64 -13.63 1.04
N ASN A 139 1.15 -14.72 0.46
CA ASN A 139 1.91 -15.96 0.30
C ASN A 139 2.93 -15.92 -0.87
N SER A 140 2.74 -15.02 -1.84
CA SER A 140 3.56 -14.95 -3.06
C SER A 140 4.52 -13.76 -3.10
N MET A 141 4.24 -12.70 -2.33
CA MET A 141 5.08 -11.51 -2.26
C MET A 141 6.34 -11.76 -1.42
N SER A 142 7.45 -11.19 -1.88
CA SER A 142 8.75 -11.21 -1.20
C SER A 142 9.50 -9.92 -1.51
N LYS A 143 10.65 -9.71 -0.86
CA LYS A 143 11.57 -8.59 -1.15
C LYS A 143 12.04 -8.53 -2.62
N LYS A 144 11.99 -9.67 -3.31
CA LYS A 144 12.41 -9.81 -4.71
C LYS A 144 11.25 -9.69 -5.70
N THR A 145 10.02 -9.54 -5.20
CA THR A 145 8.84 -9.41 -6.07
C THR A 145 8.94 -8.09 -6.84
N PRO A 146 8.96 -8.14 -8.19
CA PRO A 146 8.94 -6.92 -8.98
C PRO A 146 7.60 -6.21 -8.83
N ASN A 147 7.59 -4.89 -9.02
CA ASN A 147 6.37 -4.07 -9.11
C ASN A 147 5.44 -4.14 -7.88
N LEU A 148 6.00 -4.15 -6.66
CA LEU A 148 5.21 -4.06 -5.41
C LEU A 148 4.22 -2.89 -5.39
N ASP A 149 4.54 -1.79 -6.07
CA ASP A 149 3.68 -0.61 -6.18
C ASP A 149 2.35 -0.92 -6.90
N ALA A 150 2.34 -1.87 -7.83
CA ALA A 150 1.12 -2.31 -8.51
C ALA A 150 0.17 -3.06 -7.57
N TYR A 151 0.72 -3.86 -6.64
CA TYR A 151 -0.06 -4.53 -5.60
C TYR A 151 -0.69 -3.52 -4.63
N VAL A 152 0.08 -2.50 -4.23
CA VAL A 152 -0.42 -1.39 -3.40
C VAL A 152 -1.56 -0.65 -4.11
N LEU A 153 -1.39 -0.30 -5.38
CA LEU A 153 -2.43 0.39 -6.15
C LEU A 153 -3.70 -0.48 -6.30
N SER A 154 -3.52 -1.78 -6.60
CA SER A 154 -4.61 -2.74 -6.71
C SER A 154 -5.38 -2.88 -5.39
N SER A 155 -4.65 -2.94 -4.26
CA SER A 155 -5.22 -2.95 -2.92
C SER A 155 -6.06 -1.71 -2.63
N GLN A 156 -5.53 -0.52 -2.91
CA GLN A 156 -6.25 0.75 -2.74
C GLN A 156 -7.51 0.86 -3.61
N ASN A 157 -7.47 0.33 -4.83
CA ASN A 157 -8.64 0.26 -5.70
C ASN A 157 -9.68 -0.72 -5.16
N THR A 158 -9.24 -1.86 -4.63
CA THR A 158 -10.13 -2.86 -4.00
C THR A 158 -10.91 -2.27 -2.83
N VAL A 159 -10.28 -1.43 -1.99
CA VAL A 159 -10.98 -0.69 -0.92
C VAL A 159 -12.11 0.17 -1.50
N LYS A 160 -11.82 0.97 -2.53
CA LYS A 160 -12.81 1.87 -3.16
C LYS A 160 -13.95 1.08 -3.80
N ASP A 161 -13.63 0.00 -4.49
CA ASP A 161 -14.60 -0.83 -5.19
C ASP A 161 -15.48 -1.61 -4.21
N PHE A 162 -14.93 -2.06 -3.08
CA PHE A 162 -15.71 -2.70 -2.03
C PHE A 162 -16.69 -1.73 -1.36
N LYS A 163 -16.27 -0.50 -1.05
CA LYS A 163 -17.18 0.54 -0.53
C LYS A 163 -18.31 0.85 -1.50
N LYS A 164 -18.01 1.01 -2.79
CA LYS A 164 -19.02 1.20 -3.84
C LYS A 164 -19.97 0.00 -3.94
N TYR A 165 -19.43 -1.21 -3.86
CA TYR A 165 -20.22 -2.44 -3.89
C TYR A 165 -21.22 -2.51 -2.72
N ILE A 166 -20.77 -2.19 -1.50
CA ILE A 166 -21.66 -2.07 -0.33
C ILE A 166 -22.75 -1.04 -0.61
N GLN A 167 -22.41 0.17 -1.05
CA GLN A 167 -23.40 1.22 -1.35
C GLN A 167 -24.44 0.77 -2.39
N ASN A 168 -24.01 0.04 -3.42
CA ASN A 168 -24.91 -0.52 -4.45
C ASN A 168 -25.87 -1.57 -3.86
N ILE A 169 -25.39 -2.45 -2.97
CA ILE A 169 -26.25 -3.43 -2.28
C ILE A 169 -27.23 -2.74 -1.34
N LEU A 170 -26.78 -1.71 -0.61
CA LEU A 170 -27.64 -0.97 0.30
C LEU A 170 -28.79 -0.28 -0.46
N SER A 171 -28.52 0.25 -1.65
CA SER A 171 -29.52 0.91 -2.52
C SER A 171 -30.40 -0.05 -3.34
N GLU A 172 -30.07 -1.34 -3.41
CA GLU A 172 -30.89 -2.36 -4.11
C GLU A 172 -32.27 -2.48 -3.44
N VAL A 173 -33.34 -2.19 -4.17
CA VAL A 173 -34.72 -2.35 -3.67
C VAL A 173 -35.07 -3.83 -3.67
N GLU A 174 -35.32 -4.39 -2.49
CA GLU A 174 -35.81 -5.76 -2.38
C GLU A 174 -37.30 -5.78 -2.73
N LEU A 175 -37.63 -6.29 -3.92
CA LEU A 175 -39.01 -6.57 -4.29
C LEU A 175 -39.55 -7.68 -3.37
N PRO A 176 -40.79 -7.56 -2.86
CA PRO A 176 -41.41 -8.63 -2.09
C PRO A 176 -41.43 -9.90 -2.95
N THR A 177 -40.87 -10.99 -2.44
CA THR A 177 -41.02 -12.31 -3.04
C THR A 177 -42.49 -12.65 -3.07
N GLU A 178 -43.02 -12.89 -4.28
CA GLU A 178 -44.39 -13.30 -4.55
C GLU A 178 -44.74 -14.59 -3.78
N THR A 179 -45.33 -14.44 -2.60
CA THR A 179 -46.29 -15.40 -2.07
C THR A 179 -47.61 -14.67 -2.03
N GLY A 180 -48.56 -15.17 -2.83
CA GLY A 180 -49.84 -14.54 -3.10
C GLY A 180 -50.56 -14.12 -1.83
N ASP A 181 -50.71 -12.80 -1.67
CA ASP A 181 -51.99 -12.17 -1.45
C ASP A 181 -51.84 -10.70 -1.84
N THR A 182 -52.83 -10.19 -2.58
CA THR A 182 -52.88 -8.81 -3.05
C THR A 182 -53.01 -7.84 -1.89
N VAL A 183 -51.87 -7.43 -1.32
CA VAL A 183 -51.78 -6.23 -0.49
C VAL A 183 -50.93 -5.22 -1.26
N PRO A 184 -51.45 -4.01 -1.55
CA PRO A 184 -50.64 -2.95 -2.17
C PRO A 184 -49.36 -2.73 -1.33
N PRO A 185 -48.21 -2.41 -1.95
CA PRO A 185 -47.01 -2.12 -1.17
C PRO A 185 -47.33 -0.94 -0.26
N VAL A 186 -47.30 -1.18 1.06
CA VAL A 186 -47.31 -0.09 2.04
C VAL A 186 -45.96 0.59 1.91
N ILE A 187 -45.90 1.64 1.08
CA ILE A 187 -44.81 2.60 1.11
C ILE A 187 -44.95 3.28 2.47
N GLN A 188 -44.22 2.80 3.48
CA GLN A 188 -44.03 3.58 4.70
C GLN A 188 -43.29 4.85 4.27
N ASP A 189 -43.94 6.01 4.38
CA ASP A 189 -43.31 7.31 4.22
C ASP A 189 -42.28 7.49 5.35
N VAL A 190 -41.07 6.98 5.13
CA VAL A 190 -39.94 7.12 6.05
C VAL A 190 -39.49 8.58 6.02
N LYS A 191 -39.61 9.30 7.15
CA LYS A 191 -39.09 10.67 7.25
C LYS A 191 -37.57 10.64 7.24
N ARG A 192 -36.99 11.06 6.12
CA ARG A 192 -35.54 11.14 5.91
C ARG A 192 -35.02 12.55 6.14
N LYS A 193 -33.94 12.67 6.91
CA LYS A 193 -33.19 13.94 7.05
C LYS A 193 -31.72 13.73 6.71
N THR A 194 -31.20 14.54 5.79
CA THR A 194 -29.75 14.58 5.51
C THR A 194 -29.07 15.54 6.49
N VAL A 195 -28.03 15.06 7.17
CA VAL A 195 -27.26 15.83 8.15
C VAL A 195 -25.80 15.84 7.72
N LYS A 196 -25.26 17.04 7.50
CA LYS A 196 -23.82 17.22 7.27
C LYS A 196 -23.08 17.15 8.59
N VAL A 197 -22.11 16.25 8.72
CA VAL A 197 -21.39 16.05 10.00
C VAL A 197 -20.73 17.35 10.49
N ILE A 198 -20.24 18.18 9.56
CA ILE A 198 -19.63 19.48 9.88
C ILE A 198 -20.59 20.49 10.53
N ASN A 199 -21.89 20.32 10.34
CA ASN A 199 -22.92 21.17 10.96
C ASN A 199 -23.25 20.71 12.38
N CYS A 200 -22.92 19.48 12.76
CA CYS A 200 -23.04 18.98 14.12
C CYS A 200 -21.90 19.44 15.02
N ILE A 201 -20.83 20.02 14.44
CA ILE A 201 -19.65 20.47 15.17
C ILE A 201 -19.74 21.98 15.40
N PRO A 202 -19.64 22.48 16.66
CA PRO A 202 -19.59 23.90 16.94
C PRO A 202 -18.47 24.61 16.17
N THR A 203 -18.72 25.82 15.66
CA THR A 203 -17.76 26.57 14.82
C THR A 203 -16.37 26.72 15.46
N ALA A 204 -16.31 26.87 16.78
CA ALA A 204 -15.05 27.00 17.53
C ALA A 204 -14.24 25.69 17.64
N LYS A 205 -14.86 24.54 17.36
CA LYS A 205 -14.27 23.19 17.47
C LYS A 205 -14.08 22.49 16.12
N LYS A 206 -14.20 23.22 15.02
CA LYS A 206 -14.00 22.70 13.65
C LYS A 206 -12.55 22.37 13.31
N THR A 207 -11.58 22.84 14.10
CA THR A 207 -10.16 22.55 13.93
C THR A 207 -9.65 21.80 15.15
N ILE A 208 -9.08 20.61 14.94
CA ILE A 208 -8.57 19.73 15.98
C ILE A 208 -7.08 20.04 16.21
N LYS A 209 -6.69 20.40 17.42
CA LYS A 209 -5.31 20.71 17.79
C LYS A 209 -4.66 19.65 18.67
N SER A 210 -5.45 18.76 19.27
CA SER A 210 -4.94 17.65 20.07
C SER A 210 -5.89 16.44 20.03
N LYS A 211 -5.39 15.26 20.42
CA LYS A 211 -6.17 14.01 20.37
C LYS A 211 -7.34 14.02 21.35
N GLU A 212 -7.20 14.76 22.46
CA GLU A 212 -8.21 14.88 23.50
C GLU A 212 -9.47 15.63 23.00
N GLU A 213 -9.31 16.52 22.02
CA GLU A 213 -10.44 17.26 21.44
C GLU A 213 -11.36 16.37 20.59
N ILE A 214 -10.87 15.23 20.09
CA ILE A 214 -11.66 14.29 19.28
C ILE A 214 -12.86 13.77 20.06
N ALA A 215 -12.67 13.41 21.33
CA ALA A 215 -13.74 12.88 22.17
C ALA A 215 -14.88 13.91 22.38
N SER A 216 -14.52 15.18 22.57
CA SER A 216 -15.50 16.27 22.70
C SER A 216 -16.28 16.50 21.40
N ILE A 217 -15.62 16.41 20.25
CA ILE A 217 -16.29 16.55 18.94
C ILE A 217 -17.26 15.39 18.68
N LEU A 218 -16.86 14.15 18.96
CA LEU A 218 -17.74 12.99 18.84
C LEU A 218 -18.98 13.11 19.73
N TYR A 219 -18.84 13.68 20.92
CA TYR A 219 -19.98 13.95 21.79
C TYR A 219 -20.98 14.94 21.16
N TYR A 220 -20.50 16.04 20.56
CA TYR A 220 -21.37 17.00 19.86
C TYR A 220 -22.08 16.38 18.66
N ILE A 221 -21.34 15.60 17.85
CA ILE A 221 -21.92 14.88 16.72
C ILE A 221 -23.02 13.95 17.20
N LYS A 222 -22.74 13.12 18.22
CA LYS A 222 -23.72 12.20 18.82
C LYS A 222 -24.98 12.93 19.26
N ALA A 223 -24.84 14.00 20.05
CA ALA A 223 -25.99 14.73 20.60
C ALA A 223 -26.87 15.36 19.50
N GLU A 224 -26.28 15.88 18.43
CA GLU A 224 -27.04 16.46 17.32
C GLU A 224 -27.70 15.37 16.44
N LEU A 225 -27.09 14.20 16.32
CA LEU A 225 -27.70 13.06 15.63
C LEU A 225 -28.87 12.47 16.41
N GLU A 226 -28.74 12.32 17.73
CA GLU A 226 -29.84 11.89 18.61
C GLU A 226 -31.05 12.83 18.48
N LYS A 227 -30.84 14.15 18.57
CA LYS A 227 -31.90 15.14 18.35
C LYS A 227 -32.51 15.10 16.95
N ALA A 228 -31.69 14.86 15.93
CA ALA A 228 -32.19 14.75 14.58
C ALA A 228 -33.05 13.48 14.41
N PHE A 229 -32.77 12.42 15.17
CA PHE A 229 -33.46 11.15 15.08
C PHE A 229 -34.80 11.17 15.83
N ASP A 230 -34.92 11.95 16.91
CA ASP A 230 -36.19 12.13 17.65
C ASP A 230 -37.39 12.52 16.76
N TYR A 231 -37.13 13.09 15.57
CA TYR A 231 -38.15 13.58 14.65
C TYR A 231 -38.11 12.92 13.25
N ASN A 232 -37.17 12.00 12.99
CA ASN A 232 -36.96 11.40 11.67
C ASN A 232 -36.67 9.90 11.80
N ASP A 233 -37.22 9.12 10.87
CA ASP A 233 -37.07 7.66 10.87
C ASP A 233 -35.72 7.21 10.30
N GLU A 234 -35.10 8.04 9.45
CA GLU A 234 -33.80 7.80 8.86
C GLU A 234 -32.95 9.08 8.80
N ILE A 235 -31.67 8.96 9.15
CA ILE A 235 -30.69 10.04 8.99
C ILE A 235 -29.61 9.60 8.01
N ASN A 236 -29.42 10.39 6.96
CA ASN A 236 -28.29 10.24 6.05
C ASN A 236 -27.16 11.19 6.48
N LEU A 237 -25.96 10.65 6.66
CA LEU A 237 -24.77 11.42 7.01
C LEU A 237 -23.98 11.77 5.73
N GLU A 238 -23.75 13.07 5.51
CA GLU A 238 -22.88 13.61 4.45
C GLU A 238 -21.63 14.28 5.00
#